data_AF-A0A539DQA5-F1
#
_entry.id   AF-A0A539DQA5-F1
#
_cell.length_a   1.000
_cell.length_b   1.000
_cell.length_c   1.000
_cell.angle_alpha   90.00
_cell.angle_beta   90.00
_cell.angle_gamma   90.00
#
_symmetry.space_group_name_H-M   'P 1'
#
loop_
_entity.id
_entity.type
_entity.pdbx_description
1 polymer ?
#
loop_
_entity_poly.entity_id
_entity_poly.type
_entity_poly.pdbx_seq_one_letter_code
_entity_poly.pdbx_strand_id
1 'polypeptide(L)'
;LYVDRECCNGRGTAAERCGNDCDDRRPDVHPTESEVCDLADNDCDGTIDESVRLTCYDDADHDRYAPAGAASRMSCDCATGTTRMPPSGTDVDCDDTDETVNPMATDDCNGVDDDCDGSTDEGRLVSCYVDADADSFAPAGAVEMRLCSCPAMTTVTAPTTGFTDCNDAASMINPSRPEPCTPNGADDDCDGSIDEAGNDWYRDCDRDGYGTGTPTRECSDPGTPIGCPGGGGGFVLIPGDCNDASVAERPGADDVCNGRDDDCDLATADGADDARVDVTCDGADADSCRNGVQVCMAGAISCSEPGAGRVEICNGTDDDCDTAFDEGGDAECTARMLPFTTAATCTAGACRPETCAGSYNDCTAALGCETMCQWDGCSGSGCADPIAVAAYTNLSGPPTAVCTCALRRGGTVACWGEDAAGSHPTPVVVPGIADAVEVDGNCIRTAGGSVVRMTSELGGAWTFVAGLGSATQVACDYIGGCAVRADRTVFCWGGSTLGLLGNGSTAFTSSGVVVGLTDAVEVRTGFQRRCARRATGEVVCWGADIFGQLGDAA
;
A
#
# COMPACT_ATOMS: atom_id res chain seq x y z
N LEU A 1 65.56 -53.61 -5.25
CA LEU A 1 66.52 -54.14 -6.25
C LEU A 1 65.78 -54.06 -7.59
N TYR A 2 65.55 -52.90 -8.17
CA TYR A 2 66.52 -51.88 -8.55
C TYR A 2 66.34 -50.58 -7.77
N VAL A 3 67.43 -50.16 -7.14
CA VAL A 3 67.64 -48.78 -6.72
C VAL A 3 69.12 -48.62 -6.97
N ASP A 4 69.51 -47.72 -7.86
CA ASP A 4 70.81 -47.09 -7.68
C ASP A 4 70.65 -45.58 -7.61
N ARG A 5 71.21 -45.05 -6.54
CA ARG A 5 71.16 -43.63 -6.18
C ARG A 5 72.46 -43.05 -6.67
N GLU A 6 72.44 -42.51 -7.90
CA GLU A 6 73.30 -41.46 -8.48
C GLU A 6 73.60 -41.73 -9.96
N CYS A 7 72.79 -41.16 -10.87
CA CYS A 7 73.17 -40.76 -12.24
C CYS A 7 71.98 -39.94 -12.82
N CYS A 8 71.93 -38.61 -12.78
CA CYS A 8 72.75 -37.71 -13.58
C CYS A 8 72.89 -36.34 -12.91
N ASN A 9 74.09 -36.01 -12.44
CA ASN A 9 74.74 -34.71 -12.69
C ASN A 9 76.23 -34.79 -12.33
N GLY A 10 77.04 -35.14 -13.33
CA GLY A 10 78.43 -34.69 -13.46
C GLY A 10 79.48 -35.19 -12.46
N ARG A 11 80.23 -36.23 -12.90
CA ARG A 11 81.67 -36.52 -12.68
C ARG A 11 81.91 -37.94 -12.16
N GLY A 12 82.02 -38.91 -13.06
CA GLY A 12 82.50 -40.26 -12.77
C GLY A 12 82.95 -40.97 -14.04
N THR A 13 84.13 -41.60 -14.00
CA THR A 13 84.79 -42.24 -15.13
C THR A 13 84.30 -43.68 -15.33
N ALA A 14 83.92 -44.01 -16.57
CA ALA A 14 83.94 -45.33 -17.22
C ALA A 14 83.73 -46.58 -16.34
N ALA A 15 82.50 -47.16 -16.38
CA ALA A 15 82.20 -48.59 -16.61
C ALA A 15 80.89 -49.14 -15.98
N GLU A 16 79.86 -48.32 -15.70
CA GLU A 16 78.56 -48.83 -15.23
C GLU A 16 77.43 -48.38 -16.17
N ARG A 17 76.76 -49.35 -16.80
CA ARG A 17 75.56 -49.12 -17.62
C ARG A 17 74.41 -48.82 -16.67
N CYS A 18 73.88 -47.60 -16.72
CA CYS A 18 72.60 -47.26 -16.08
C CYS A 18 71.54 -48.29 -16.50
N GLY A 19 70.71 -48.73 -15.56
CA GLY A 19 69.48 -49.45 -15.90
C GLY A 19 68.62 -48.59 -16.82
N ASN A 20 67.88 -49.21 -17.72
CA ASN A 20 67.07 -48.53 -18.73
C ASN A 20 65.75 -47.92 -18.16
N ASP A 21 65.66 -47.70 -16.84
CA ASP A 21 64.50 -47.06 -16.19
C ASP A 21 64.56 -45.54 -16.44
N CYS A 22 63.48 -44.98 -16.99
CA CYS A 22 63.39 -43.61 -17.46
C CYS A 22 62.72 -42.65 -16.45
N ASP A 23 62.10 -43.15 -15.38
CA ASP A 23 61.60 -42.34 -14.25
C ASP A 23 61.73 -43.08 -12.90
N ASP A 24 62.86 -42.85 -12.23
CA ASP A 24 63.20 -43.43 -10.91
C ASP A 24 62.19 -43.12 -9.77
N ARG A 25 61.18 -42.26 -10.00
CA ARG A 25 60.13 -41.95 -9.02
C ARG A 25 58.86 -42.78 -9.20
N ARG A 26 58.74 -43.45 -10.34
CA ARG A 26 57.55 -44.19 -10.76
C ARG A 26 57.89 -45.67 -10.88
N PRO A 27 57.44 -46.52 -9.92
CA PRO A 27 57.73 -47.96 -9.97
C PRO A 27 57.05 -48.69 -11.15
N ASP A 28 56.15 -47.99 -11.84
CA ASP A 28 55.38 -48.40 -13.02
C ASP A 28 55.94 -47.82 -14.33
N VAL A 29 57.18 -47.33 -14.32
CA VAL A 29 57.91 -46.84 -15.48
C VAL A 29 59.24 -47.56 -15.56
N HIS A 30 59.31 -48.64 -16.34
CA HIS A 30 60.54 -49.39 -16.58
C HIS A 30 60.45 -50.29 -17.83
N PRO A 31 61.59 -50.70 -18.43
CA PRO A 31 61.68 -51.45 -19.70
C PRO A 31 60.92 -52.76 -19.87
N THR A 32 60.33 -53.27 -18.81
CA THR A 32 59.55 -54.51 -18.81
C THR A 32 58.09 -54.30 -18.42
N GLU A 33 57.67 -53.05 -18.19
CA GLU A 33 56.25 -52.73 -18.10
C GLU A 33 55.65 -52.72 -19.50
N SER A 34 54.33 -52.84 -19.56
CA SER A 34 53.58 -52.56 -20.78
C SER A 34 53.07 -51.12 -20.71
N GLU A 35 53.06 -50.42 -21.85
CA GLU A 35 52.39 -49.14 -21.97
C GLU A 35 50.95 -49.19 -21.42
N VAL A 36 50.57 -48.15 -20.68
CA VAL A 36 49.21 -47.87 -20.23
C VAL A 36 48.88 -46.44 -20.57
N CYS A 37 47.65 -46.16 -20.99
CA CYS A 37 47.25 -44.84 -21.47
C CYS A 37 47.19 -43.79 -20.34
N ASP A 38 48.35 -43.31 -19.93
CA ASP A 38 48.57 -42.36 -18.84
C ASP A 38 49.50 -41.19 -19.25
N LEU A 39 49.84 -41.12 -20.55
CA LEU A 39 50.73 -40.13 -21.16
C LEU A 39 52.19 -40.22 -20.67
N ALA A 40 52.60 -41.35 -20.09
CA ALA A 40 53.98 -41.67 -19.79
C ALA A 40 54.52 -42.75 -20.73
N ASP A 41 55.83 -42.74 -20.91
CA ASP A 41 56.59 -43.81 -21.55
C ASP A 41 56.85 -44.86 -20.46
N ASN A 42 55.93 -45.81 -20.28
CA ASN A 42 55.98 -46.80 -19.19
C ASN A 42 57.05 -47.87 -19.46
N ASP A 43 57.34 -48.19 -20.71
CA ASP A 43 58.31 -49.20 -21.11
C ASP A 43 59.67 -48.62 -21.55
N CYS A 44 59.85 -47.31 -21.41
CA CYS A 44 61.10 -46.59 -21.65
C CYS A 44 61.71 -46.85 -23.03
N ASP A 45 60.89 -47.13 -24.05
CA ASP A 45 61.33 -47.39 -25.41
C ASP A 45 61.54 -46.11 -26.24
N GLY A 46 61.17 -44.96 -25.66
CA GLY A 46 61.32 -43.63 -26.25
C GLY A 46 60.12 -43.18 -27.08
N THR A 47 59.05 -43.95 -27.08
CA THR A 47 57.71 -43.56 -27.54
C THR A 47 56.75 -43.49 -26.35
N ILE A 48 55.66 -42.74 -26.51
CA ILE A 48 54.64 -42.58 -25.46
C ILE A 48 53.37 -43.21 -26.01
N ASP A 49 52.82 -44.19 -25.28
CA ASP A 49 51.55 -44.87 -25.55
C ASP A 49 51.45 -45.57 -26.94
N GLU A 50 52.55 -45.92 -27.60
CA GLU A 50 52.56 -46.42 -29.00
C GLU A 50 51.93 -47.81 -29.18
N SER A 51 51.71 -48.52 -28.07
CA SER A 51 51.14 -49.86 -28.03
C SER A 51 49.74 -49.93 -27.37
N VAL A 52 49.17 -48.80 -26.93
CA VAL A 52 47.85 -48.74 -26.24
C VAL A 52 46.80 -48.10 -27.13
N ARG A 53 46.13 -48.90 -27.95
CA ARG A 53 45.06 -48.41 -28.82
C ARG A 53 43.70 -48.57 -28.15
N LEU A 54 43.06 -47.45 -27.81
CA LEU A 54 41.65 -47.44 -27.43
C LEU A 54 40.82 -47.18 -28.69
N THR A 55 39.69 -47.87 -28.79
CA THR A 55 38.72 -47.60 -29.85
C THR A 55 37.90 -46.39 -29.41
N CYS A 56 38.08 -45.27 -30.10
CA CYS A 56 37.27 -44.07 -29.93
C CYS A 56 36.26 -43.99 -31.09
N TYR A 57 35.03 -43.61 -30.79
CA TYR A 57 33.94 -43.43 -31.74
C TYR A 57 33.68 -41.94 -31.94
N ASP A 58 33.41 -41.51 -33.17
CA ASP A 58 32.96 -40.15 -33.45
C ASP A 58 31.67 -39.83 -32.63
N ASP A 59 31.69 -38.69 -31.95
CA ASP A 59 30.68 -38.18 -31.01
C ASP A 59 30.67 -36.66 -31.21
N ALA A 60 29.63 -36.14 -31.87
CA ALA A 60 29.63 -34.79 -32.42
C ALA A 60 29.06 -33.73 -31.47
N ASP A 61 28.21 -34.10 -30.51
CA ASP A 61 27.68 -33.20 -29.48
C ASP A 61 28.42 -33.28 -28.13
N HIS A 62 29.28 -34.28 -27.96
CA HIS A 62 30.15 -34.52 -26.80
C HIS A 62 29.45 -35.00 -25.53
N ASP A 63 28.32 -35.69 -25.65
CA ASP A 63 27.60 -36.26 -24.50
C ASP A 63 28.11 -37.64 -24.04
N ARG A 64 29.11 -38.18 -24.76
CA ARG A 64 29.79 -39.48 -24.56
C ARG A 64 29.04 -40.70 -25.11
N TYR A 65 27.93 -40.51 -25.79
CA TYR A 65 27.31 -41.56 -26.58
C TYR A 65 27.67 -41.33 -28.05
N ALA A 66 27.47 -42.35 -28.88
CA ALA A 66 27.79 -42.26 -30.29
C ALA A 66 26.65 -42.88 -31.09
N PRO A 67 26.39 -42.41 -32.31
CA PRO A 67 25.29 -42.92 -33.11
C PRO A 67 25.61 -44.31 -33.66
N ALA A 68 24.54 -45.03 -34.02
CA ALA A 68 24.67 -46.34 -34.65
C ALA A 68 25.53 -46.29 -35.91
N GLY A 69 26.67 -47.01 -35.88
CA GLY A 69 27.59 -47.07 -37.03
C GLY A 69 28.61 -45.93 -37.06
N ALA A 70 28.78 -45.17 -35.98
CA ALA A 70 29.85 -44.19 -35.82
C ALA A 70 31.22 -44.75 -36.24
N ALA A 71 31.99 -43.94 -36.97
CA ALA A 71 33.32 -44.34 -37.38
C ALA A 71 34.20 -44.49 -36.14
N SER A 72 35.04 -45.53 -36.13
CA SER A 72 35.98 -45.76 -35.03
C SER A 72 37.40 -45.47 -35.45
N ARG A 73 38.16 -44.86 -34.54
CA ARG A 73 39.60 -44.66 -34.66
C ARG A 73 40.32 -45.23 -33.45
N MET A 74 41.51 -45.76 -33.68
CA MET A 74 42.37 -46.23 -32.60
C MET A 74 43.26 -45.08 -32.14
N SER A 75 43.11 -44.61 -30.90
CA SER A 75 43.89 -43.54 -30.29
C SER A 75 44.08 -43.79 -28.79
N CYS A 76 45.12 -43.22 -28.20
CA CYS A 76 45.38 -43.30 -26.76
C CYS A 76 44.52 -42.23 -26.04
N ASP A 77 44.53 -41.03 -26.58
CA ASP A 77 43.62 -39.95 -26.19
C ASP A 77 42.44 -39.87 -27.19
N CYS A 78 41.22 -40.06 -26.70
CA CYS A 78 40.03 -39.78 -27.50
C CYS A 78 39.91 -38.26 -27.56
N ALA A 79 40.40 -37.66 -28.65
CA ALA A 79 40.36 -36.22 -28.80
C ALA A 79 38.92 -35.70 -28.69
N THR A 80 38.77 -34.43 -28.32
CA THR A 80 37.48 -33.72 -28.33
C THR A 80 36.71 -34.04 -29.62
N GLY A 81 35.46 -34.49 -29.49
CA GLY A 81 34.68 -35.03 -30.61
C GLY A 81 34.65 -36.55 -30.71
N THR A 82 35.11 -37.29 -29.69
CA THR A 82 35.01 -38.76 -29.67
C THR A 82 34.77 -39.34 -28.29
N THR A 83 33.98 -40.42 -28.22
CA THR A 83 33.71 -41.19 -27.00
C THR A 83 34.41 -42.55 -26.99
N ARG A 84 34.56 -43.13 -25.80
CA ARG A 84 35.02 -44.51 -25.57
C ARG A 84 33.86 -45.51 -25.53
N MET A 85 32.63 -45.02 -25.42
CA MET A 85 31.45 -45.87 -25.28
C MET A 85 31.09 -46.48 -26.65
N PRO A 86 31.11 -47.81 -26.79
CA PRO A 86 30.77 -48.44 -28.05
C PRO A 86 29.25 -48.31 -28.32
N PRO A 87 28.83 -47.84 -29.51
CA PRO A 87 27.42 -47.69 -29.85
C PRO A 87 26.79 -49.07 -30.07
N SER A 88 26.38 -49.71 -28.99
CA SER A 88 25.89 -51.10 -28.99
C SER A 88 24.81 -51.35 -27.95
N GLY A 89 23.79 -52.10 -28.33
CA GLY A 89 22.68 -52.39 -27.42
C GLY A 89 21.90 -51.13 -27.10
N THR A 90 21.79 -50.81 -25.81
CA THR A 90 21.13 -49.61 -25.27
C THR A 90 22.04 -48.38 -25.25
N ASP A 91 23.33 -48.51 -25.53
CA ASP A 91 24.28 -47.39 -25.47
C ASP A 91 24.39 -46.65 -26.82
N VAL A 92 23.30 -46.58 -27.57
CA VAL A 92 23.26 -45.96 -28.91
C VAL A 92 22.58 -44.61 -28.80
N ASP A 93 23.30 -43.57 -29.21
CA ASP A 93 22.74 -42.23 -29.36
C ASP A 93 21.87 -42.15 -30.63
N CYS A 94 20.68 -41.57 -30.48
CA CYS A 94 19.67 -41.41 -31.50
C CYS A 94 19.69 -40.02 -32.17
N ASP A 95 20.36 -39.01 -31.59
CA ASP A 95 20.60 -37.68 -32.17
C ASP A 95 21.98 -37.11 -31.78
N ASP A 96 23.01 -37.49 -32.55
CA ASP A 96 24.44 -37.06 -32.46
C ASP A 96 24.65 -35.57 -32.78
N THR A 97 23.64 -34.73 -32.61
CA THR A 97 23.75 -33.27 -32.72
C THR A 97 23.23 -32.53 -31.50
N ASP A 98 22.69 -33.23 -30.52
CA ASP A 98 22.08 -32.67 -29.32
C ASP A 98 22.53 -33.41 -28.05
N GLU A 99 23.38 -32.77 -27.25
CA GLU A 99 23.93 -33.34 -26.01
C GLU A 99 22.89 -33.72 -24.94
N THR A 100 21.62 -33.37 -25.15
CA THR A 100 20.50 -33.69 -24.26
C THR A 100 19.77 -34.97 -24.63
N VAL A 101 20.03 -35.53 -25.81
CA VAL A 101 19.37 -36.73 -26.34
C VAL A 101 20.36 -37.90 -26.30
N ASN A 102 20.26 -38.76 -25.29
CA ASN A 102 21.12 -39.94 -25.17
C ASN A 102 20.51 -41.01 -24.27
N PRO A 103 20.99 -42.27 -24.35
CA PRO A 103 20.58 -43.42 -23.51
C PRO A 103 20.45 -43.24 -21.99
N MET A 104 20.99 -42.16 -21.44
CA MET A 104 20.97 -41.86 -20.01
C MET A 104 20.17 -40.59 -19.66
N ALA A 105 19.60 -39.92 -20.65
CA ALA A 105 18.69 -38.83 -20.43
C ALA A 105 17.41 -39.31 -19.75
N THR A 106 16.56 -38.36 -19.38
CA THR A 106 15.20 -38.65 -18.94
C THR A 106 14.29 -38.00 -19.93
N ASP A 107 13.34 -38.75 -20.47
CA ASP A 107 12.33 -38.23 -21.37
C ASP A 107 11.62 -37.00 -20.80
N ASP A 108 11.78 -35.89 -21.51
CA ASP A 108 10.96 -34.70 -21.38
C ASP A 108 9.83 -34.76 -22.41
N CYS A 109 8.71 -34.11 -22.09
CA CYS A 109 7.54 -34.09 -22.98
C CYS A 109 7.72 -33.08 -24.13
N ASN A 110 8.71 -33.32 -24.98
CA ASN A 110 9.15 -32.44 -26.06
C ASN A 110 8.92 -33.07 -27.47
N GLY A 111 8.44 -34.33 -27.53
CA GLY A 111 8.21 -35.09 -28.75
C GLY A 111 9.47 -35.72 -29.35
N VAL A 112 10.56 -35.76 -28.58
CA VAL A 112 11.83 -36.42 -28.86
C VAL A 112 11.96 -37.61 -27.89
N ASP A 113 12.52 -38.70 -28.38
CA ASP A 113 12.94 -39.84 -27.55
C ASP A 113 14.27 -39.45 -26.92
N ASP A 114 14.23 -38.75 -25.78
CA ASP A 114 15.43 -38.15 -25.20
C ASP A 114 16.35 -39.24 -24.65
N ASP A 115 15.79 -40.36 -24.16
CA ASP A 115 16.55 -41.48 -23.58
C ASP A 115 16.85 -42.64 -24.55
N CYS A 116 16.54 -42.47 -25.83
CA CYS A 116 16.79 -43.40 -26.93
C CYS A 116 16.31 -44.84 -26.66
N ASP A 117 15.25 -45.03 -25.85
CA ASP A 117 14.71 -46.36 -25.53
C ASP A 117 13.70 -46.88 -26.58
N GLY A 118 13.34 -46.03 -27.55
CA GLY A 118 12.40 -46.31 -28.63
C GLY A 118 10.95 -45.96 -28.32
N SER A 119 10.71 -45.36 -27.16
CA SER A 119 9.44 -44.77 -26.75
C SER A 119 9.54 -43.24 -26.88
N THR A 120 8.44 -42.50 -26.78
CA THR A 120 8.52 -41.03 -26.84
C THR A 120 7.67 -40.40 -25.74
N ASP A 121 8.33 -39.63 -24.88
CA ASP A 121 7.76 -38.87 -23.76
C ASP A 121 7.26 -39.71 -22.54
N GLU A 122 7.94 -40.79 -22.14
CA GLU A 122 7.49 -41.68 -21.04
C GLU A 122 8.04 -41.34 -19.65
N GLY A 123 9.09 -40.52 -19.56
CA GLY A 123 9.80 -40.20 -18.32
C GLY A 123 9.12 -39.18 -17.40
N ARG A 124 8.37 -38.21 -17.96
CA ARG A 124 7.85 -37.03 -17.23
C ARG A 124 6.33 -36.94 -17.16
N LEU A 125 5.65 -38.07 -16.98
CA LEU A 125 4.18 -38.11 -16.90
C LEU A 125 3.64 -37.52 -15.58
N VAL A 126 2.67 -36.61 -15.69
CA VAL A 126 1.90 -36.02 -14.59
C VAL A 126 0.57 -36.79 -14.41
N SER A 127 0.14 -36.93 -13.15
CA SER A 127 -1.17 -37.52 -12.81
C SER A 127 -2.30 -36.53 -13.11
N CYS A 128 -3.17 -36.92 -14.03
CA CYS A 128 -4.35 -36.19 -14.48
C CYS A 128 -5.61 -36.98 -14.10
N TYR A 129 -6.64 -36.28 -13.64
CA TYR A 129 -7.94 -36.84 -13.26
C TYR A 129 -9.00 -36.27 -14.17
N VAL A 130 -10.01 -37.06 -14.53
CA VAL A 130 -11.14 -36.56 -15.33
C VAL A 130 -11.89 -35.49 -14.54
N ASP A 131 -12.15 -34.37 -15.20
CA ASP A 131 -12.99 -33.26 -14.75
C ASP A 131 -14.14 -33.16 -15.75
N ALA A 132 -15.34 -33.60 -15.35
CA ALA A 132 -16.44 -33.84 -16.28
C ALA A 132 -17.31 -32.60 -16.55
N ASP A 133 -17.31 -31.62 -15.66
CA ASP A 133 -18.03 -30.35 -15.82
C ASP A 133 -17.14 -29.13 -16.08
N ALA A 134 -15.82 -29.36 -16.14
CA ALA A 134 -14.77 -28.42 -16.50
C ALA A 134 -14.58 -27.28 -15.49
N ASP A 135 -14.75 -27.56 -14.21
CA ASP A 135 -14.64 -26.57 -13.13
C ASP A 135 -13.31 -26.56 -12.38
N SER A 136 -12.38 -27.39 -12.82
CA SER A 136 -11.03 -27.57 -12.27
C SER A 136 -10.95 -28.38 -10.97
N PHE A 137 -12.01 -29.07 -10.58
CA PHE A 137 -11.99 -30.05 -9.50
C PHE A 137 -12.31 -31.45 -10.05
N ALA A 138 -11.91 -32.47 -9.28
CA ALA A 138 -12.21 -33.86 -9.61
C ALA A 138 -12.81 -34.55 -8.37
N PRO A 139 -13.72 -35.51 -8.57
CA PRO A 139 -14.38 -36.18 -7.47
C PRO A 139 -13.46 -37.15 -6.74
N ALA A 140 -13.83 -37.47 -5.50
CA ALA A 140 -13.13 -38.48 -4.72
C ALA A 140 -13.11 -39.83 -5.47
N GLY A 141 -11.92 -40.36 -5.72
CA GLY A 141 -11.74 -41.64 -6.43
C GLY A 141 -11.80 -41.53 -7.95
N ALA A 142 -11.66 -40.33 -8.52
CA ALA A 142 -11.50 -40.13 -9.95
C ALA A 142 -10.39 -41.02 -10.54
N VAL A 143 -10.59 -41.45 -11.80
CA VAL A 143 -9.65 -42.32 -12.51
C VAL A 143 -8.38 -41.54 -12.84
N GLU A 144 -7.23 -42.02 -12.36
CA GLU A 144 -5.92 -41.44 -12.66
C GLU A 144 -5.44 -41.85 -14.05
N MET A 145 -5.04 -40.85 -14.84
CA MET A 145 -4.35 -40.99 -16.12
C MET A 145 -2.97 -40.35 -15.99
N ARG A 146 -1.93 -40.96 -16.56
CA ARG A 146 -0.57 -40.40 -16.56
C ARG A 146 -0.29 -39.85 -17.95
N LEU A 147 -0.18 -38.52 -18.07
CA LEU A 147 -0.01 -37.80 -19.34
C LEU A 147 1.11 -36.77 -19.22
N CYS A 148 1.71 -36.40 -20.35
CA CYS A 148 2.70 -35.33 -20.44
C CYS A 148 2.18 -33.95 -20.07
N SER A 149 0.92 -33.69 -20.42
CA SER A 149 0.19 -32.50 -20.01
C SER A 149 -1.27 -32.87 -19.90
N CYS A 150 -1.92 -32.47 -18.81
CA CYS A 150 -3.35 -32.67 -18.64
C CYS A 150 -4.11 -31.79 -19.66
N PRO A 151 -4.92 -32.37 -20.56
CA PRO A 151 -5.77 -31.57 -21.44
C PRO A 151 -6.64 -30.62 -20.62
N ALA A 152 -6.46 -29.32 -20.86
CA ALA A 152 -7.25 -28.29 -20.20
C ALA A 152 -8.75 -28.52 -20.47
N MET A 153 -9.59 -28.22 -19.47
CA MET A 153 -11.06 -28.36 -19.48
C MET A 153 -11.63 -29.77 -19.41
N THR A 154 -10.82 -30.83 -19.51
CA THR A 154 -11.32 -32.22 -19.36
C THR A 154 -10.57 -32.99 -18.28
N THR A 155 -9.45 -32.44 -17.81
CA THR A 155 -8.66 -33.07 -16.77
C THR A 155 -7.99 -32.05 -15.85
N VAL A 156 -7.80 -32.45 -14.60
CA VAL A 156 -7.15 -31.66 -13.55
C VAL A 156 -5.97 -32.42 -12.97
N THR A 157 -5.00 -31.68 -12.45
CA THR A 157 -3.88 -32.28 -11.72
C THR A 157 -4.33 -32.70 -10.32
N ALA A 158 -3.58 -33.60 -9.67
CA ALA A 158 -3.99 -34.26 -8.43
C ALA A 158 -4.69 -33.34 -7.42
N PRO A 159 -5.93 -33.66 -7.00
CA PRO A 159 -6.65 -32.85 -6.04
C PRO A 159 -5.87 -32.83 -4.73
N THR A 160 -5.67 -31.62 -4.19
CA THR A 160 -5.09 -31.45 -2.86
C THR A 160 -6.10 -31.97 -1.84
N THR A 161 -5.66 -32.69 -0.82
CA THR A 161 -6.56 -33.23 0.23
C THR A 161 -7.43 -32.10 0.80
N GLY A 162 -8.77 -32.27 0.73
CA GLY A 162 -9.73 -31.26 1.17
C GLY A 162 -10.39 -30.44 0.04
N PHE A 163 -10.04 -30.70 -1.22
CA PHE A 163 -10.60 -30.01 -2.40
C PHE A 163 -11.14 -31.03 -3.41
N THR A 164 -11.98 -31.96 -2.95
CA THR A 164 -12.63 -32.95 -3.83
C THR A 164 -13.99 -32.44 -4.25
N ASP A 165 -14.27 -32.53 -5.54
CA ASP A 165 -15.57 -32.20 -6.08
C ASP A 165 -16.65 -33.16 -5.56
N CYS A 166 -17.69 -32.60 -4.95
CA CYS A 166 -18.84 -33.36 -4.46
C CYS A 166 -19.91 -33.58 -5.55
N ASN A 167 -19.84 -32.87 -6.67
CA ASN A 167 -20.71 -33.04 -7.81
C ASN A 167 -20.05 -32.70 -9.16
N ASP A 168 -19.31 -33.68 -9.70
CA ASP A 168 -18.62 -33.70 -11.01
C ASP A 168 -19.55 -33.64 -12.24
N ALA A 169 -20.78 -33.17 -12.08
CA ALA A 169 -21.70 -32.89 -13.17
C ALA A 169 -22.24 -31.45 -13.14
N ALA A 170 -21.83 -30.65 -12.15
CA ALA A 170 -22.34 -29.31 -11.91
C ALA A 170 -21.21 -28.35 -11.50
N SER A 171 -20.66 -27.61 -12.48
CA SER A 171 -19.55 -26.66 -12.30
C SER A 171 -19.78 -25.45 -11.37
N MET A 172 -20.96 -25.42 -10.75
CA MET A 172 -21.33 -24.45 -9.71
C MET A 172 -21.27 -25.03 -8.30
N ILE A 173 -21.01 -26.34 -8.15
CA ILE A 173 -20.94 -27.08 -6.89
C ILE A 173 -19.52 -27.60 -6.78
N ASN A 174 -18.63 -26.86 -6.11
CA ASN A 174 -17.25 -27.25 -5.93
C ASN A 174 -16.56 -26.48 -4.80
N PRO A 175 -15.40 -26.96 -4.30
CA PRO A 175 -14.69 -26.38 -3.15
C PRO A 175 -14.27 -24.91 -3.23
N SER A 176 -14.36 -24.27 -4.40
CA SER A 176 -14.03 -22.86 -4.59
C SER A 176 -15.23 -21.93 -4.67
N ARG A 177 -16.45 -22.49 -4.64
CA ARG A 177 -17.68 -21.72 -4.72
C ARG A 177 -18.05 -21.21 -3.34
N PRO A 178 -18.44 -19.95 -3.18
CA PRO A 178 -19.08 -19.51 -1.95
C PRO A 178 -20.50 -20.08 -1.89
N GLU A 179 -20.90 -20.70 -0.78
CA GLU A 179 -22.30 -21.08 -0.57
C GLU A 179 -23.18 -19.83 -0.47
N PRO A 180 -24.11 -19.60 -1.41
CA PRO A 180 -25.12 -18.57 -1.24
C PRO A 180 -26.27 -19.10 -0.37
N CYS A 181 -27.03 -18.22 0.28
CA CYS A 181 -28.32 -18.59 0.89
C CYS A 181 -29.38 -18.87 -0.19
N THR A 182 -29.16 -19.88 -1.01
CA THR A 182 -30.11 -20.35 -2.03
C THR A 182 -30.86 -21.56 -1.48
N PRO A 183 -32.20 -21.62 -1.55
CA PRO A 183 -32.95 -22.78 -1.08
C PRO A 183 -32.89 -23.95 -2.08
N ASN A 184 -31.71 -24.20 -2.67
CA ASN A 184 -31.42 -25.36 -3.52
C ASN A 184 -31.11 -26.60 -2.68
N GLY A 185 -30.70 -26.44 -1.40
CA GLY A 185 -30.34 -27.53 -0.50
C GLY A 185 -29.14 -28.32 -1.00
N ALA A 186 -28.23 -27.67 -1.72
CA ALA A 186 -26.97 -28.22 -2.19
C ALA A 186 -25.84 -27.69 -1.30
N ASP A 187 -24.86 -28.54 -1.04
CA ASP A 187 -23.56 -28.17 -0.45
C ASP A 187 -22.71 -27.64 -1.61
N ASP A 188 -22.82 -26.34 -1.88
CA ASP A 188 -22.24 -25.72 -3.09
C ASP A 188 -20.71 -25.58 -2.97
N ASP A 189 -20.14 -25.61 -1.76
CA ASP A 189 -18.71 -25.50 -1.47
C ASP A 189 -18.04 -26.80 -0.97
N CYS A 190 -18.80 -27.89 -0.95
CA CYS A 190 -18.35 -29.23 -0.59
C CYS A 190 -17.69 -29.33 0.80
N ASP A 191 -18.06 -28.47 1.76
CA ASP A 191 -17.50 -28.47 3.12
C ASP A 191 -18.26 -29.42 4.09
N GLY A 192 -19.40 -29.95 3.64
CA GLY A 192 -20.24 -30.90 4.36
C GLY A 192 -21.38 -30.26 5.15
N SER A 193 -21.48 -28.94 5.13
CA SER A 193 -22.66 -28.19 5.57
C SER A 193 -23.55 -27.82 4.38
N ILE A 194 -24.75 -27.29 4.66
CA ILE A 194 -25.64 -26.78 3.62
C ILE A 194 -26.13 -25.39 4.05
N ASP A 195 -26.10 -24.44 3.12
CA ASP A 195 -26.71 -23.11 3.25
C ASP A 195 -26.12 -22.22 4.40
N GLU A 196 -24.80 -22.18 4.63
CA GLU A 196 -24.20 -21.56 5.84
C GLU A 196 -23.91 -20.04 5.76
N ALA A 197 -24.28 -19.37 4.67
CA ALA A 197 -24.10 -17.92 4.49
C ALA A 197 -25.16 -17.05 5.20
N GLY A 198 -25.68 -17.50 6.34
CA GLY A 198 -26.74 -16.81 7.09
C GLY A 198 -26.38 -15.38 7.52
N ASN A 199 -27.40 -14.53 7.62
CA ASN A 199 -27.26 -13.19 8.20
C ASN A 199 -27.27 -13.28 9.74
N ASP A 200 -26.60 -12.34 10.39
CA ASP A 200 -26.68 -12.16 11.85
C ASP A 200 -27.94 -11.36 12.19
N TRP A 201 -28.92 -12.01 12.80
CA TRP A 201 -30.18 -11.41 13.21
C TRP A 201 -30.16 -11.08 14.70
N TYR A 202 -30.32 -9.80 15.03
CA TYR A 202 -30.35 -9.28 16.39
C TYR A 202 -31.79 -9.10 16.85
N ARG A 203 -32.08 -9.42 18.11
CA ARG A 203 -33.43 -9.30 18.66
C ARG A 203 -33.78 -7.81 18.82
N ASP A 204 -34.94 -7.42 18.30
CA ASP A 204 -35.48 -6.06 18.38
C ASP A 204 -36.91 -6.12 18.97
N CYS A 205 -37.02 -5.87 20.27
CA CYS A 205 -38.26 -6.00 21.01
C CYS A 205 -39.12 -4.73 20.99
N ASP A 206 -38.54 -3.54 20.80
CA ASP A 206 -39.26 -2.27 20.81
C ASP A 206 -39.54 -1.67 19.42
N ARG A 207 -38.91 -2.23 18.39
CA ARG A 207 -39.10 -1.98 16.96
C ARG A 207 -38.58 -0.63 16.49
N ASP A 208 -37.43 -0.24 17.01
CA ASP A 208 -36.75 0.98 16.59
C ASP A 208 -35.78 0.77 15.41
N GLY A 209 -35.53 -0.48 15.03
CA GLY A 209 -34.67 -0.87 13.92
C GLY A 209 -33.25 -1.31 14.31
N TYR A 210 -32.91 -1.29 15.60
CA TYR A 210 -31.65 -1.76 16.16
C TYR A 210 -31.92 -2.95 17.10
N GLY A 211 -30.97 -3.88 17.16
CA GLY A 211 -31.15 -5.10 17.94
C GLY A 211 -30.09 -5.30 19.00
N THR A 212 -30.46 -6.05 20.04
CA THR A 212 -29.64 -6.32 21.22
C THR A 212 -29.09 -7.74 21.28
N GLY A 213 -27.97 -7.90 22.00
CA GLY A 213 -27.44 -9.19 22.42
C GLY A 213 -26.68 -9.98 21.35
N THR A 214 -26.56 -11.29 21.58
CA THR A 214 -25.89 -12.21 20.65
C THR A 214 -26.80 -12.50 19.46
N PRO A 215 -26.31 -12.36 18.21
CA PRO A 215 -27.13 -12.60 17.03
C PRO A 215 -27.45 -14.09 16.88
N THR A 216 -28.61 -14.37 16.28
CA THR A 216 -28.93 -15.69 15.74
C THR A 216 -28.59 -15.69 14.26
N ARG A 217 -27.80 -16.66 13.80
CA ARG A 217 -27.35 -16.72 12.41
C ARG A 217 -28.31 -17.58 11.58
N GLU A 218 -29.08 -16.96 10.70
CA GLU A 218 -30.09 -17.62 9.86
C GLU A 218 -30.22 -16.95 8.48
N CYS A 219 -30.59 -17.73 7.46
CA CYS A 219 -30.75 -17.26 6.08
C CYS A 219 -31.96 -16.33 5.88
N SER A 220 -32.99 -16.48 6.73
CA SER A 220 -34.21 -15.69 6.72
C SER A 220 -34.53 -15.19 8.12
N ASP A 221 -35.36 -14.15 8.22
CA ASP A 221 -35.85 -13.60 9.50
C ASP A 221 -36.33 -14.75 10.42
N PRO A 222 -35.70 -14.95 11.59
CA PRO A 222 -36.07 -16.00 12.55
C PRO A 222 -37.51 -15.86 13.08
N GLY A 223 -38.17 -14.74 12.79
CA GLY A 223 -39.57 -14.51 13.04
C GLY A 223 -39.80 -13.80 14.36
N THR A 224 -40.71 -14.31 15.20
CA THR A 224 -41.06 -13.62 16.45
C THR A 224 -40.09 -13.99 17.57
N PRO A 225 -39.32 -13.05 18.12
CA PRO A 225 -38.43 -13.32 19.25
C PRO A 225 -39.19 -13.74 20.51
N ILE A 226 -38.67 -14.76 21.20
CA ILE A 226 -39.20 -15.22 22.49
C ILE A 226 -38.60 -14.33 23.59
N GLY A 227 -39.46 -13.74 24.44
CA GLY A 227 -39.03 -13.00 25.63
C GLY A 227 -39.22 -11.48 25.58
N CYS A 228 -39.73 -10.92 24.49
CA CYS A 228 -40.04 -9.48 24.43
C CYS A 228 -41.20 -9.11 25.37
N PRO A 229 -41.07 -8.07 26.20
CA PRO A 229 -42.16 -7.55 27.03
C PRO A 229 -43.36 -7.15 26.16
N GLY A 230 -44.50 -7.84 26.31
CA GLY A 230 -45.72 -7.56 25.54
C GLY A 230 -45.92 -8.39 24.27
N GLY A 231 -44.99 -9.30 23.93
CA GLY A 231 -45.18 -10.31 22.87
C GLY A 231 -45.22 -9.77 21.44
N GLY A 232 -44.87 -8.49 21.24
CA GLY A 232 -44.57 -7.90 19.95
C GLY A 232 -43.09 -7.56 19.89
N GLY A 233 -42.41 -7.97 18.83
CA GLY A 233 -40.99 -7.73 18.54
C GLY A 233 -40.65 -8.35 17.19
N GLY A 234 -39.39 -8.26 16.76
CA GLY A 234 -38.86 -8.87 15.55
C GLY A 234 -37.35 -9.08 15.64
N PHE A 235 -36.72 -9.38 14.52
CA PHE A 235 -35.28 -9.34 14.40
C PHE A 235 -34.87 -8.32 13.34
N VAL A 236 -33.71 -7.71 13.54
CA VAL A 236 -33.10 -6.75 12.61
C VAL A 236 -31.64 -7.12 12.36
N LEU A 237 -31.08 -6.57 11.28
CA LEU A 237 -29.69 -6.83 10.90
C LEU A 237 -28.70 -5.85 11.54
N ILE A 238 -29.21 -4.78 12.16
CA ILE A 238 -28.39 -3.69 12.68
C ILE A 238 -28.23 -3.89 14.19
N PRO A 239 -27.02 -4.16 14.71
CA PRO A 239 -26.77 -4.27 16.14
C PRO A 239 -26.62 -2.90 16.80
N GLY A 240 -26.56 -2.89 18.12
CA GLY A 240 -26.07 -1.75 18.90
C GLY A 240 -27.10 -1.12 19.82
N ASP A 241 -28.30 -1.67 19.89
CA ASP A 241 -29.28 -1.23 20.88
C ASP A 241 -28.84 -1.65 22.29
N CYS A 242 -28.83 -0.66 23.19
CA CYS A 242 -28.45 -0.79 24.58
C CYS A 242 -29.66 -1.03 25.51
N ASN A 243 -30.88 -0.77 25.04
CA ASN A 243 -32.12 -1.01 25.76
C ASN A 243 -33.29 -1.40 24.83
N ASP A 244 -33.39 -2.72 24.63
CA ASP A 244 -34.43 -3.48 23.90
C ASP A 244 -35.90 -3.25 24.34
N ALA A 245 -36.16 -2.32 25.25
CA ALA A 245 -37.49 -1.98 25.73
C ALA A 245 -37.85 -0.51 25.50
N SER A 246 -36.97 0.29 24.90
CA SER A 246 -37.11 1.72 24.73
C SER A 246 -36.66 2.18 23.35
N VAL A 247 -37.63 2.49 22.49
CA VAL A 247 -37.39 3.06 21.15
C VAL A 247 -36.60 4.38 21.15
N ALA A 248 -36.39 4.99 22.30
CA ALA A 248 -35.65 6.24 22.46
C ALA A 248 -34.15 6.03 22.74
N GLU A 249 -33.76 4.85 23.22
CA GLU A 249 -32.39 4.53 23.65
C GLU A 249 -31.71 3.67 22.58
N ARG A 250 -31.14 4.30 21.53
CA ARG A 250 -30.63 3.60 20.34
C ARG A 250 -29.51 4.35 19.62
N PRO A 251 -28.67 3.67 18.82
CA PRO A 251 -27.60 4.31 18.05
C PRO A 251 -28.05 5.54 17.24
N GLY A 252 -27.43 6.67 17.55
CA GLY A 252 -27.68 7.96 16.89
C GLY A 252 -28.96 8.68 17.35
N ALA A 253 -29.52 8.32 18.50
CA ALA A 253 -30.45 9.21 19.20
C ALA A 253 -29.72 10.46 19.74
N ASP A 254 -30.49 11.49 20.11
CA ASP A 254 -29.93 12.64 20.82
C ASP A 254 -29.86 12.29 22.31
N ASP A 255 -28.67 12.41 22.91
CA ASP A 255 -28.51 12.26 24.35
C ASP A 255 -29.22 13.41 25.09
N VAL A 256 -29.99 13.09 26.13
CA VAL A 256 -30.57 14.09 27.01
C VAL A 256 -30.06 13.89 28.43
N CYS A 257 -29.85 14.98 29.16
CA CYS A 257 -29.45 14.99 30.57
C CYS A 257 -30.50 14.30 31.50
N ASN A 258 -30.71 13.00 31.39
CA ASN A 258 -31.69 12.21 32.15
C ASN A 258 -31.03 11.08 32.97
N GLY A 259 -29.71 10.89 32.83
CA GLY A 259 -28.91 9.86 33.50
C GLY A 259 -29.00 8.47 32.84
N ARG A 260 -29.42 8.41 31.58
CA ARG A 260 -29.42 7.24 30.70
C ARG A 260 -28.49 7.55 29.53
N ASP A 261 -28.03 6.50 28.88
CA ASP A 261 -27.25 6.55 27.65
C ASP A 261 -28.26 6.34 26.51
N ASP A 262 -28.77 7.45 25.96
CA ASP A 262 -29.86 7.41 24.99
C ASP A 262 -29.36 7.09 23.57
N ASP A 263 -28.08 7.30 23.25
CA ASP A 263 -27.49 7.02 21.93
C ASP A 263 -26.64 5.75 21.88
N CYS A 264 -26.55 5.03 23.01
CA CYS A 264 -25.82 3.78 23.18
C CYS A 264 -24.29 3.92 22.95
N ASP A 265 -23.72 5.11 23.17
CA ASP A 265 -22.28 5.31 23.23
C ASP A 265 -21.76 5.23 24.67
N LEU A 266 -21.08 4.10 24.96
CA LEU A 266 -20.47 3.84 26.27
C LEU A 266 -19.34 4.84 26.63
N ALA A 267 -18.94 5.73 25.72
CA ALA A 267 -18.01 6.81 26.01
C ALA A 267 -18.56 7.84 27.00
N THR A 268 -19.88 8.04 27.07
CA THR A 268 -20.47 9.24 27.69
C THR A 268 -21.83 8.99 28.35
N ALA A 269 -21.78 8.46 29.57
CA ALA A 269 -22.99 8.27 30.37
C ALA A 269 -23.42 9.55 31.12
N ASP A 270 -23.93 10.59 30.44
CA ASP A 270 -24.65 11.76 31.01
C ASP A 270 -24.84 13.00 30.08
N GLY A 271 -25.07 12.86 28.77
CA GLY A 271 -25.34 14.02 27.91
C GLY A 271 -24.12 14.90 27.64
N ALA A 272 -22.92 14.43 27.98
CA ALA A 272 -21.66 15.16 27.77
C ALA A 272 -21.38 15.46 26.28
N ASP A 273 -22.04 14.72 25.38
CA ASP A 273 -21.91 14.87 23.93
C ASP A 273 -23.10 15.60 23.28
N ASP A 274 -24.06 16.11 24.09
CA ASP A 274 -25.14 16.95 23.59
C ASP A 274 -24.53 18.22 22.96
N ALA A 275 -25.06 18.64 21.82
CA ALA A 275 -24.67 19.86 21.11
C ALA A 275 -24.71 21.14 21.96
N ARG A 276 -25.28 21.07 23.17
CA ARG A 276 -25.30 22.15 24.17
C ARG A 276 -24.26 22.02 25.27
N VAL A 277 -23.68 20.86 25.55
CA VAL A 277 -22.57 20.73 26.51
C VAL A 277 -21.27 21.24 25.85
N ASP A 278 -20.38 21.84 26.64
CA ASP A 278 -19.16 22.54 26.20
C ASP A 278 -19.39 23.77 25.30
N VAL A 279 -20.65 24.18 25.13
CA VAL A 279 -20.98 25.47 24.53
C VAL A 279 -20.75 26.58 25.54
N THR A 280 -20.06 27.61 25.11
CA THR A 280 -19.87 28.83 25.89
C THR A 280 -21.22 29.41 26.32
N CYS A 281 -21.38 29.64 27.62
CA CYS A 281 -22.49 30.42 28.12
C CYS A 281 -21.99 31.67 28.83
N ASP A 282 -22.79 32.71 28.68
CA ASP A 282 -22.45 34.12 28.81
C ASP A 282 -21.81 34.73 27.54
N GLY A 283 -22.23 35.97 27.24
CA GLY A 283 -22.14 36.60 25.93
C GLY A 283 -20.75 37.07 25.50
N ALA A 284 -20.71 38.09 24.63
CA ALA A 284 -19.48 38.72 24.18
C ALA A 284 -19.33 40.10 24.84
N ASP A 285 -19.05 40.12 26.13
CA ASP A 285 -18.52 41.27 26.85
C ASP A 285 -16.98 41.29 26.80
N ALA A 286 -16.42 42.47 27.10
CA ALA A 286 -15.02 42.81 26.86
C ALA A 286 -14.21 42.98 28.16
N ASP A 287 -14.70 42.48 29.29
CA ASP A 287 -14.01 42.46 30.59
C ASP A 287 -13.43 41.07 30.93
N SER A 288 -12.63 40.99 31.99
CA SER A 288 -11.81 39.81 32.34
C SER A 288 -12.56 38.68 33.06
N CYS A 289 -13.89 38.79 33.17
CA CYS A 289 -14.77 37.74 33.66
C CYS A 289 -15.05 36.77 32.50
N ARG A 290 -14.45 35.58 32.52
CA ARG A 290 -14.52 34.65 31.37
C ARG A 290 -15.93 34.07 31.20
N ASN A 291 -16.36 33.95 29.94
CA ASN A 291 -17.52 33.17 29.56
C ASN A 291 -17.43 31.73 30.13
N GLY A 292 -18.50 31.27 30.77
CA GLY A 292 -18.63 29.92 31.31
C GLY A 292 -18.84 28.86 30.23
N VAL A 293 -18.86 27.58 30.61
CA VAL A 293 -19.23 26.46 29.73
C VAL A 293 -20.46 25.75 30.25
N GLN A 294 -21.36 25.38 29.34
CA GLN A 294 -22.52 24.55 29.64
C GLN A 294 -22.06 23.13 29.97
N VAL A 295 -22.52 22.60 31.10
CA VAL A 295 -22.21 21.27 31.61
C VAL A 295 -23.48 20.60 32.11
N CYS A 296 -23.55 19.27 32.03
CA CYS A 296 -24.67 18.53 32.61
C CYS A 296 -24.52 18.46 34.14
N MET A 297 -25.48 19.01 34.89
CA MET A 297 -25.51 18.95 36.36
C MET A 297 -26.89 18.56 36.86
N ALA A 298 -26.98 17.41 37.55
CA ALA A 298 -28.20 16.89 38.18
C ALA A 298 -29.42 16.74 37.25
N GLY A 299 -29.18 16.33 36.00
CA GLY A 299 -30.25 16.08 35.01
C GLY A 299 -30.75 17.34 34.28
N ALA A 300 -29.93 18.40 34.24
CA ALA A 300 -30.19 19.59 33.45
C ALA A 300 -28.87 20.23 33.00
N ILE A 301 -28.91 20.95 31.87
CA ILE A 301 -27.79 21.75 31.39
C ILE A 301 -27.66 23.01 32.26
N SER A 302 -26.46 23.26 32.79
CA SER A 302 -26.15 24.40 33.66
C SER A 302 -24.82 25.05 33.28
N CYS A 303 -24.62 26.32 33.62
CA CYS A 303 -23.40 27.06 33.32
C CYS A 303 -22.37 26.94 34.43
N SER A 304 -21.13 26.59 34.08
CA SER A 304 -19.99 26.57 34.99
C SER A 304 -19.02 27.71 34.68
N GLU A 305 -18.86 28.64 35.62
CA GLU A 305 -17.97 29.81 35.50
C GLU A 305 -16.74 29.66 36.44
N PRO A 306 -15.51 29.79 35.92
CA PRO A 306 -14.30 29.76 36.73
C PRO A 306 -13.88 31.18 37.18
N GLY A 307 -14.22 31.62 38.40
CA GLY A 307 -13.65 32.90 38.88
C GLY A 307 -14.16 33.56 40.16
N ALA A 308 -15.34 33.23 40.69
CA ALA A 308 -15.90 33.96 41.84
C ALA A 308 -14.95 33.99 43.07
N GLY A 309 -14.32 35.14 43.34
CA GLY A 309 -13.60 35.42 44.59
C GLY A 309 -12.14 35.88 44.54
N ARG A 310 -11.70 36.67 43.54
CA ARG A 310 -10.41 37.40 43.62
C ARG A 310 -10.60 38.79 44.23
N VAL A 311 -9.51 39.51 44.52
CA VAL A 311 -9.50 40.84 45.16
C VAL A 311 -9.02 41.87 44.13
N GLU A 312 -9.71 43.00 44.05
CA GLU A 312 -9.49 44.12 43.11
C GLU A 312 -8.04 44.65 43.05
N ILE A 313 -7.58 45.01 41.83
CA ILE A 313 -6.31 45.69 41.59
C ILE A 313 -6.58 47.02 40.88
N CYS A 314 -6.03 48.13 41.39
CA CYS A 314 -6.22 49.51 40.91
C CYS A 314 -5.80 49.78 39.44
N ASN A 315 -6.51 49.22 38.48
CA ASN A 315 -6.19 49.25 37.05
C ASN A 315 -7.39 49.71 36.18
N GLY A 316 -8.56 49.97 36.80
CA GLY A 316 -9.78 50.41 36.12
C GLY A 316 -10.58 49.29 35.45
N THR A 317 -10.40 48.05 35.90
CA THR A 317 -11.12 46.84 35.47
C THR A 317 -11.78 46.19 36.69
N ASP A 318 -12.93 45.56 36.53
CA ASP A 318 -13.64 44.79 37.58
C ASP A 318 -13.00 43.39 37.63
N ASP A 319 -12.12 43.16 38.63
CA ASP A 319 -11.29 41.95 38.72
C ASP A 319 -11.98 40.81 39.52
N ASP A 320 -13.07 41.10 40.25
CA ASP A 320 -13.85 40.17 41.06
C ASP A 320 -15.33 39.99 40.64
N CYS A 321 -15.73 40.70 39.57
CA CYS A 321 -17.00 40.58 38.86
C CYS A 321 -18.23 40.99 39.69
N ASP A 322 -18.09 41.98 40.58
CA ASP A 322 -19.18 42.47 41.43
C ASP A 322 -19.88 43.75 40.91
N THR A 323 -19.53 44.19 39.69
CA THR A 323 -20.05 45.35 38.94
C THR A 323 -19.60 46.72 39.44
N ALA A 324 -18.73 46.71 40.43
CA ALA A 324 -18.16 47.90 40.99
C ALA A 324 -16.67 47.96 40.52
N PHE A 325 -16.06 49.15 40.52
CA PHE A 325 -14.69 49.33 40.01
C PHE A 325 -13.79 49.86 41.13
N ASP A 326 -12.70 49.15 41.42
CA ASP A 326 -11.65 49.55 42.36
C ASP A 326 -12.14 49.81 43.82
N GLU A 327 -13.15 49.11 44.33
CA GLU A 327 -13.65 49.28 45.73
C GLU A 327 -13.07 48.31 46.76
N GLY A 328 -12.22 47.37 46.34
CA GLY A 328 -11.59 46.37 47.18
C GLY A 328 -10.26 46.79 47.82
N GLY A 329 -10.32 47.41 49.00
CA GLY A 329 -9.45 47.03 50.14
C GLY A 329 -7.97 47.45 50.23
N ASP A 330 -7.29 47.91 49.18
CA ASP A 330 -5.87 48.28 49.28
C ASP A 330 -5.67 49.81 49.25
N ALA A 331 -5.03 50.35 50.29
CA ALA A 331 -4.88 51.78 50.57
C ALA A 331 -4.07 52.59 49.52
N GLU A 332 -3.75 52.02 48.36
CA GLU A 332 -3.09 52.70 47.24
C GLU A 332 -4.07 53.42 46.32
N CYS A 333 -5.33 53.00 46.22
CA CYS A 333 -6.31 53.63 45.33
C CYS A 333 -6.77 55.03 45.79
N THR A 334 -6.63 55.39 47.07
CA THR A 334 -7.19 56.64 47.62
C THR A 334 -6.22 57.82 47.75
N ALA A 335 -5.01 57.76 47.17
CA ALA A 335 -3.98 58.78 47.40
C ALA A 335 -3.26 59.25 46.13
N ARG A 336 -3.88 60.16 45.36
CA ARG A 336 -3.25 61.42 44.86
C ARG A 336 -4.14 62.18 43.89
N MET A 337 -4.86 63.17 44.43
CA MET A 337 -5.07 64.43 43.71
C MET A 337 -3.75 65.21 43.71
N LEU A 338 -3.28 65.68 42.53
CA LEU A 338 -2.95 67.08 42.20
C LEU A 338 -2.07 67.21 40.91
N PRO A 339 -2.16 68.35 40.20
CA PRO A 339 -1.84 68.50 38.78
C PRO A 339 -0.41 69.00 38.53
N PHE A 340 0.24 68.56 37.45
CA PHE A 340 1.44 69.22 36.92
C PHE A 340 1.52 69.14 35.40
N THR A 341 1.89 70.28 34.83
CA THR A 341 2.07 70.59 33.41
C THR A 341 3.53 70.43 32.98
N THR A 342 3.71 70.26 31.66
CA THR A 342 4.92 70.42 30.83
C THR A 342 5.93 69.27 30.67
N ALA A 343 5.85 68.66 29.48
CA ALA A 343 6.89 68.58 28.43
C ALA A 343 7.71 67.28 28.21
N ALA A 344 7.61 66.81 26.95
CA ALA A 344 8.53 66.00 26.12
C ALA A 344 8.58 64.49 26.42
N THR A 345 8.33 63.54 25.49
CA THR A 345 8.48 63.41 24.01
C THR A 345 7.50 62.30 23.52
N CYS A 346 6.89 62.19 22.34
CA CYS A 346 7.25 62.51 20.95
C CYS A 346 5.98 62.73 20.08
N THR A 347 6.15 63.48 19.00
CA THR A 347 5.12 64.00 18.08
C THR A 347 4.78 63.09 16.90
N ALA A 348 3.54 63.24 16.44
CA ALA A 348 3.07 63.16 15.04
C ALA A 348 3.22 61.83 14.28
N GLY A 349 2.06 61.19 14.06
CA GLY A 349 1.87 60.01 13.23
C GLY A 349 2.69 60.00 11.94
N ALA A 350 3.53 58.99 11.83
CA ALA A 350 3.89 58.28 10.62
C ALA A 350 4.69 57.01 10.99
N CYS A 351 4.00 55.88 11.14
CA CYS A 351 4.45 54.65 10.50
C CYS A 351 3.51 54.44 9.30
N ARG A 352 4.08 54.54 8.11
CA ARG A 352 3.44 54.22 6.84
C ARG A 352 3.34 52.69 6.69
N PRO A 353 2.41 52.22 5.86
CA PRO A 353 2.07 50.81 5.72
C PRO A 353 3.24 50.02 5.13
N GLU A 354 3.46 48.80 5.62
CA GLU A 354 4.10 47.80 4.78
C GLU A 354 3.18 47.50 3.60
N THR A 355 3.77 47.59 2.43
CA THR A 355 3.14 47.43 1.12
C THR A 355 2.47 46.08 0.99
N CYS A 356 1.17 46.08 0.72
CA CYS A 356 0.46 44.92 0.20
C CYS A 356 1.12 44.47 -1.11
N ALA A 357 1.71 43.28 -1.11
CA ALA A 357 2.07 42.56 -2.33
C ALA A 357 1.25 41.27 -2.37
N GLY A 358 0.23 41.24 -3.22
CA GLY A 358 -0.56 40.03 -3.53
C GLY A 358 -1.85 39.88 -2.73
N SER A 359 -2.94 40.47 -3.26
CA SER A 359 -4.35 40.04 -3.16
C SER A 359 -4.83 39.31 -1.90
N TYR A 360 -5.35 40.06 -0.91
CA TYR A 360 -6.72 40.06 -0.35
C TYR A 360 -6.71 40.58 1.10
N ASN A 361 -7.33 41.76 1.36
CA ASN A 361 -7.60 42.29 2.71
C ASN A 361 -9.04 42.84 2.77
N ASP A 362 -9.76 42.60 3.87
CA ASP A 362 -10.78 43.53 4.41
C ASP A 362 -10.54 43.71 5.92
N CYS A 363 -10.73 44.91 6.45
CA CYS A 363 -10.50 45.25 7.85
C CYS A 363 -11.62 46.17 8.35
N THR A 364 -12.28 45.80 9.45
CA THR A 364 -13.07 46.74 10.26
C THR A 364 -12.62 46.73 11.70
N ALA A 365 -12.75 47.89 12.37
CA ALA A 365 -12.03 48.27 13.58
C ALA A 365 -12.44 47.54 14.90
N ALA A 366 -13.14 46.41 14.82
CA ALA A 366 -13.65 45.71 16.01
C ALA A 366 -12.91 44.41 16.34
N LEU A 367 -12.16 43.83 15.41
CA LEU A 367 -11.50 42.54 15.62
C LEU A 367 -10.10 42.62 15.00
N GLY A 368 -9.09 42.26 15.80
CA GLY A 368 -7.70 42.14 15.33
C GLY A 368 -7.57 41.14 14.18
N CYS A 369 -6.37 41.06 13.60
CA CYS A 369 -6.07 40.22 12.44
C CYS A 369 -6.51 38.76 12.64
N GLU A 370 -7.58 38.33 11.97
CA GLU A 370 -7.93 36.91 11.82
C GLU A 370 -7.76 36.42 10.38
N THR A 371 -7.28 35.18 10.27
CA THR A 371 -7.22 34.38 9.04
C THR A 371 -8.51 33.57 8.88
N MET A 372 -9.67 34.19 8.66
CA MET A 372 -10.89 33.45 8.30
C MET A 372 -11.80 34.26 7.37
N CYS A 373 -12.23 33.65 6.25
CA CYS A 373 -13.27 34.17 5.38
C CYS A 373 -14.64 33.93 6.03
N GLN A 374 -15.27 34.98 6.57
CA GLN A 374 -16.69 34.95 6.93
C GLN A 374 -17.53 35.32 5.69
N TRP A 375 -18.46 34.46 5.28
CA TRP A 375 -19.48 34.81 4.30
C TRP A 375 -20.77 35.21 5.04
N ASP A 376 -21.24 36.44 4.81
CA ASP A 376 -22.58 36.92 5.18
C ASP A 376 -23.65 36.16 4.38
N GLY A 377 -24.29 35.14 4.97
CA GLY A 377 -25.47 34.54 4.35
C GLY A 377 -25.93 33.14 4.76
N CYS A 378 -25.30 32.46 5.72
CA CYS A 378 -25.82 31.17 6.22
C CYS A 378 -26.22 31.25 7.70
N SER A 379 -27.51 31.48 7.95
CA SER A 379 -28.13 31.34 9.26
C SER A 379 -29.03 30.10 9.24
N GLY A 380 -28.49 28.94 9.62
CA GLY A 380 -29.19 27.66 9.71
C GLY A 380 -28.26 26.46 9.96
N SER A 381 -28.81 25.38 10.52
CA SER A 381 -28.16 24.15 11.05
C SER A 381 -27.44 23.25 10.02
N GLY A 382 -26.98 23.81 8.90
CA GLY A 382 -26.24 23.10 7.85
C GLY A 382 -24.77 23.52 7.70
N CYS A 383 -24.25 24.38 8.57
CA CYS A 383 -22.85 24.77 8.58
C CYS A 383 -22.05 23.80 9.46
N ALA A 384 -21.74 22.61 8.93
CA ALA A 384 -20.73 21.75 9.55
C ALA A 384 -19.37 22.44 9.40
N ASP A 385 -18.73 22.76 10.52
CA ASP A 385 -17.49 23.52 10.58
C ASP A 385 -16.40 22.97 9.64
N PRO A 386 -15.83 23.80 8.75
CA PRO A 386 -14.71 23.37 7.92
C PRO A 386 -13.44 23.24 8.77
N ILE A 387 -12.79 22.08 8.73
CA ILE A 387 -11.53 21.80 9.46
C ILE A 387 -10.31 22.28 8.66
N ALA A 388 -10.41 22.29 7.33
CA ALA A 388 -9.40 22.83 6.43
C ALA A 388 -10.07 23.39 5.18
N VAL A 389 -9.59 24.54 4.69
CA VAL A 389 -10.10 25.19 3.48
C VAL A 389 -8.92 25.42 2.53
N ALA A 390 -9.05 24.95 1.29
CA ALA A 390 -8.07 25.18 0.23
C ALA A 390 -8.75 25.92 -0.92
N ALA A 391 -8.18 27.05 -1.33
CA ALA A 391 -8.61 27.79 -2.51
C ALA A 391 -7.62 27.57 -3.66
N TYR A 392 -8.12 27.48 -4.88
CA TYR A 392 -7.30 27.45 -6.10
C TYR A 392 -7.97 28.23 -7.23
N THR A 393 -7.16 28.83 -8.09
CA THR A 393 -7.59 29.54 -9.30
C THR A 393 -7.55 28.61 -10.52
N ASN A 394 -8.63 28.59 -11.32
CA ASN A 394 -9.05 27.70 -12.42
C ASN A 394 -7.92 27.04 -13.27
N LEU A 395 -8.00 25.81 -13.84
CA LEU A 395 -9.07 24.93 -14.38
C LEU A 395 -9.92 25.52 -15.55
N SER A 396 -9.26 25.91 -16.63
CA SER A 396 -9.85 26.10 -17.99
C SER A 396 -10.93 27.18 -18.22
N GLY A 397 -11.39 27.92 -17.21
CA GLY A 397 -12.21 29.13 -17.37
C GLY A 397 -11.38 30.43 -17.40
N PRO A 398 -12.04 31.62 -17.37
CA PRO A 398 -11.34 32.91 -17.39
C PRO A 398 -10.37 33.01 -16.19
N PRO A 399 -9.27 33.78 -16.30
CA PRO A 399 -8.18 33.87 -15.31
C PRO A 399 -8.59 34.39 -13.92
N THR A 400 -9.88 34.60 -13.68
CA THR A 400 -10.50 35.11 -12.45
C THR A 400 -11.29 34.04 -11.70
N ALA A 401 -11.48 32.86 -12.26
CA ALA A 401 -12.32 31.84 -11.65
C ALA A 401 -11.58 31.15 -10.49
N VAL A 402 -12.17 31.25 -9.31
CA VAL A 402 -11.63 30.72 -8.06
C VAL A 402 -12.57 29.64 -7.56
N CYS A 403 -12.03 28.46 -7.31
CA CYS A 403 -12.71 27.37 -6.63
C CYS A 403 -12.14 27.26 -5.21
N THR A 404 -13.00 27.07 -4.24
CA THR A 404 -12.62 26.82 -2.85
C THR A 404 -13.23 25.50 -2.42
N CYS A 405 -12.43 24.63 -1.82
CA CYS A 405 -12.85 23.35 -1.27
C CYS A 405 -12.61 23.36 0.25
N ALA A 406 -13.57 22.83 1.00
CA ALA A 406 -13.47 22.67 2.44
C ALA A 406 -13.66 21.20 2.85
N LEU A 407 -12.77 20.73 3.70
CA LEU A 407 -12.88 19.46 4.41
C LEU A 407 -13.79 19.64 5.63
N ARG A 408 -14.78 18.76 5.78
CA ARG A 408 -15.72 18.73 6.90
C ARG A 408 -15.29 17.68 7.93
N ARG A 409 -15.74 17.85 9.19
CA ARG A 409 -15.45 16.95 10.33
C ARG A 409 -15.81 15.48 10.12
N GLY A 410 -16.76 15.18 9.22
CA GLY A 410 -17.13 13.82 8.82
C GLY A 410 -16.38 13.26 7.59
N GLY A 411 -15.20 13.78 7.24
CA GLY A 411 -14.38 13.27 6.14
C GLY A 411 -14.92 13.54 4.73
N THR A 412 -15.99 14.33 4.61
CA THR A 412 -16.53 14.77 3.32
C THR A 412 -15.90 16.10 2.89
N VAL A 413 -15.78 16.32 1.58
CA VAL A 413 -15.28 17.57 1.02
C VAL A 413 -16.38 18.26 0.23
N ALA A 414 -16.51 19.57 0.42
CA ALA A 414 -17.44 20.39 -0.36
C ALA A 414 -16.70 21.54 -1.03
N CYS A 415 -16.98 21.77 -2.30
CA CYS A 415 -16.33 22.79 -3.10
C CYS A 415 -17.33 23.77 -3.71
N TRP A 416 -16.97 25.04 -3.82
CA TRP A 416 -17.78 26.12 -4.40
C TRP A 416 -16.91 27.12 -5.15
N GLY A 417 -17.54 28.01 -5.92
CA GLY A 417 -16.83 29.02 -6.71
C GLY A 417 -17.06 28.86 -8.20
N GLU A 418 -16.12 29.33 -9.02
CA GLU A 418 -16.24 29.29 -10.49
C GLU A 418 -15.34 28.21 -11.10
N ASP A 419 -15.90 27.38 -11.96
CA ASP A 419 -15.20 26.37 -12.73
C ASP A 419 -15.48 26.48 -14.24
N ALA A 420 -15.18 25.45 -15.03
CA ALA A 420 -15.48 25.41 -16.46
C ALA A 420 -16.99 25.22 -16.78
N ALA A 421 -17.78 24.71 -15.84
CA ALA A 421 -19.22 24.49 -15.97
C ALA A 421 -20.04 25.73 -15.58
N GLY A 422 -19.50 26.62 -14.75
CA GLY A 422 -20.09 27.90 -14.42
C GLY A 422 -19.83 28.34 -12.97
N SER A 423 -20.71 29.20 -12.46
CA SER A 423 -20.66 29.64 -11.06
C SER A 423 -21.46 28.69 -10.19
N HIS A 424 -20.82 28.20 -9.13
CA HIS A 424 -21.38 27.35 -8.08
C HIS A 424 -21.44 28.16 -6.78
N PRO A 425 -22.48 28.99 -6.57
CA PRO A 425 -22.61 29.84 -5.38
C PRO A 425 -22.95 29.04 -4.11
N THR A 426 -23.30 27.75 -4.25
CA THR A 426 -23.59 26.84 -3.14
C THR A 426 -22.57 25.70 -3.12
N PRO A 427 -22.05 25.30 -1.94
CA PRO A 427 -21.12 24.17 -1.82
C PRO A 427 -21.67 22.88 -2.41
N VAL A 428 -20.95 22.33 -3.38
CA VAL A 428 -21.20 21.02 -3.98
C VAL A 428 -20.37 19.98 -3.23
N VAL A 429 -21.03 18.99 -2.65
CA VAL A 429 -20.32 17.88 -1.98
C VAL A 429 -19.68 16.99 -3.04
N VAL A 430 -18.40 16.68 -2.86
CA VAL A 430 -17.64 15.79 -3.72
C VAL A 430 -18.15 14.36 -3.54
N PRO A 431 -18.76 13.74 -4.57
CA PRO A 431 -19.33 12.41 -4.45
C PRO A 431 -18.24 11.34 -4.32
N GLY A 432 -18.48 10.33 -3.47
CA GLY A 432 -17.59 9.17 -3.33
C GLY A 432 -16.38 9.38 -2.42
N ILE A 433 -16.28 10.52 -1.73
CA ILE A 433 -15.24 10.81 -0.74
C ILE A 433 -15.89 10.97 0.64
N ALA A 434 -15.60 10.04 1.54
CA ALA A 434 -16.17 10.00 2.90
C ALA A 434 -15.11 9.99 4.00
N ASP A 435 -13.83 9.78 3.67
CA ASP A 435 -12.72 9.62 4.60
C ASP A 435 -11.55 10.57 4.29
N ALA A 436 -11.84 11.76 3.75
CA ALA A 436 -10.83 12.78 3.48
C ALA A 436 -10.19 13.29 4.78
N VAL A 437 -8.87 13.49 4.73
CA VAL A 437 -8.06 13.99 5.87
C VAL A 437 -7.24 15.23 5.51
N GLU A 438 -7.13 15.54 4.22
CA GLU A 438 -6.38 16.69 3.72
C GLU A 438 -6.93 17.13 2.37
N VAL A 439 -7.02 18.44 2.17
CA VAL A 439 -7.38 19.08 0.90
C VAL A 439 -6.32 20.12 0.61
N ASP A 440 -5.70 20.05 -0.57
CA ASP A 440 -4.76 21.05 -1.05
C ASP A 440 -4.97 21.28 -2.54
N GLY A 441 -5.20 22.53 -2.92
CA GLY A 441 -5.59 22.91 -4.27
C GLY A 441 -6.77 22.08 -4.81
N ASN A 442 -6.56 21.39 -5.93
CA ASN A 442 -7.55 20.54 -6.59
C ASN A 442 -7.42 19.04 -6.20
N CYS A 443 -6.76 18.74 -5.09
CA CYS A 443 -6.51 17.39 -4.62
C CYS A 443 -7.07 17.14 -3.23
N ILE A 444 -7.51 15.90 -3.02
CA ILE A 444 -8.00 15.41 -1.74
C ILE A 444 -7.23 14.13 -1.40
N ARG A 445 -6.70 14.04 -0.18
CA ARG A 445 -6.09 12.82 0.34
C ARG A 445 -7.02 12.17 1.36
N THR A 446 -7.19 10.86 1.23
CA THR A 446 -7.99 10.05 2.14
C THR A 446 -7.17 9.48 3.29
N ALA A 447 -7.83 9.00 4.34
CA ALA A 447 -7.19 8.38 5.50
C ALA A 447 -6.33 7.16 5.10
N GLY A 448 -6.76 6.39 4.10
CA GLY A 448 -5.98 5.28 3.52
C GLY A 448 -4.75 5.70 2.70
N GLY A 449 -4.53 7.00 2.51
CA GLY A 449 -3.40 7.55 1.75
C GLY A 449 -3.63 7.60 0.24
N SER A 450 -4.84 7.32 -0.25
CA SER A 450 -5.19 7.55 -1.65
C SER A 450 -5.33 9.04 -1.92
N VAL A 451 -4.98 9.48 -3.14
CA VAL A 451 -5.16 10.86 -3.59
C VAL A 451 -6.08 10.88 -4.79
N VAL A 452 -7.15 11.67 -4.69
CA VAL A 452 -8.01 12.01 -5.83
C VAL A 452 -7.73 13.43 -6.27
N ARG A 453 -7.76 13.63 -7.59
CA ARG A 453 -7.61 14.95 -8.21
C ARG A 453 -8.82 15.28 -9.08
N MET A 454 -9.13 16.56 -9.11
CA MET A 454 -10.16 17.12 -9.97
C MET A 454 -9.58 17.48 -11.34
N THR A 455 -10.24 17.06 -12.42
CA THR A 455 -9.72 17.24 -13.78
C THR A 455 -10.34 18.39 -14.57
N SER A 456 -11.56 18.85 -14.25
CA SER A 456 -12.19 19.97 -15.00
C SER A 456 -13.39 20.69 -14.35
N GLU A 457 -14.26 20.03 -13.57
CA GLU A 457 -15.54 20.64 -13.11
C GLU A 457 -15.96 20.14 -11.70
N LEU A 458 -16.60 21.01 -10.89
CA LEU A 458 -16.97 20.84 -9.47
C LEU A 458 -18.06 19.78 -9.25
N GLY A 459 -18.65 19.26 -10.33
CA GLY A 459 -19.50 18.06 -10.36
C GLY A 459 -19.00 16.98 -11.33
N GLY A 460 -17.76 17.09 -11.82
CA GLY A 460 -17.15 16.18 -12.78
C GLY A 460 -16.51 14.94 -12.13
N ALA A 461 -15.89 14.10 -12.95
CA ALA A 461 -15.23 12.88 -12.50
C ALA A 461 -13.96 13.21 -11.68
N TRP A 462 -13.95 12.80 -10.41
CA TRP A 462 -12.76 12.77 -9.58
C TRP A 462 -11.93 11.54 -9.94
N THR A 463 -10.63 11.73 -10.18
CA THR A 463 -9.76 10.65 -10.65
C THR A 463 -8.71 10.32 -9.61
N PHE A 464 -8.53 9.03 -9.33
CA PHE A 464 -7.41 8.57 -8.51
C PHE A 464 -6.09 8.79 -9.22
N VAL A 465 -5.08 9.24 -8.47
CA VAL A 465 -3.70 9.32 -8.97
C VAL A 465 -3.10 7.91 -8.97
N ALA A 466 -3.11 7.27 -10.14
CA ALA A 466 -2.58 5.92 -10.30
C ALA A 466 -1.06 5.84 -10.05
N GLY A 467 -0.62 4.74 -9.44
CA GLY A 467 0.80 4.46 -9.20
C GLY A 467 1.44 5.23 -8.03
N LEU A 468 0.65 6.04 -7.30
CA LEU A 468 1.14 6.83 -6.16
C LEU A 468 1.45 5.97 -4.92
N GLY A 469 0.67 4.92 -4.65
CA GLY A 469 0.71 4.22 -3.36
C GLY A 469 0.16 5.07 -2.21
N SER A 470 0.55 4.76 -0.96
CA SER A 470 0.04 5.48 0.22
C SER A 470 0.78 6.81 0.43
N ALA A 471 0.04 7.92 0.35
CA ALA A 471 0.52 9.27 0.61
C ALA A 471 0.29 9.69 2.06
N THR A 472 1.24 10.46 2.61
CA THR A 472 1.14 11.10 3.94
C THR A 472 0.92 12.61 3.85
N GLN A 473 1.19 13.22 2.70
CA GLN A 473 0.92 14.62 2.41
C GLN A 473 0.74 14.82 0.90
N VAL A 474 -0.12 15.76 0.51
CA VAL A 474 -0.29 16.16 -0.89
C VAL A 474 -0.05 17.67 -1.05
N ALA A 475 0.49 18.07 -2.20
CA ALA A 475 0.49 19.45 -2.65
C ALA A 475 0.10 19.54 -4.12
N CYS A 476 -0.87 20.40 -4.45
CA CYS A 476 -1.41 20.48 -5.81
C CYS A 476 -1.50 21.90 -6.36
N ASP A 477 -1.40 21.99 -7.68
CA ASP A 477 -1.50 23.20 -8.48
C ASP A 477 -2.35 22.94 -9.74
N TYR A 478 -2.49 23.95 -10.59
CA TYR A 478 -3.35 23.86 -11.77
C TYR A 478 -2.84 22.90 -12.87
N ILE A 479 -1.55 22.54 -12.87
CA ILE A 479 -0.92 21.66 -13.87
C ILE A 479 -0.85 20.21 -13.37
N GLY A 480 -0.76 20.04 -12.05
CA GLY A 480 -0.70 18.75 -11.41
C GLY A 480 -0.35 18.86 -9.93
N GLY A 481 0.35 17.88 -9.40
CA GLY A 481 0.65 17.85 -7.97
C GLY A 481 1.81 16.94 -7.64
N CYS A 482 2.19 16.94 -6.37
CA CYS A 482 3.13 16.02 -5.79
C CYS A 482 2.60 15.52 -4.46
N ALA A 483 3.01 14.32 -4.07
CA ALA A 483 2.71 13.76 -2.77
C ALA A 483 3.96 13.14 -2.16
N VAL A 484 4.09 13.30 -0.84
CA VAL A 484 5.04 12.55 -0.03
C VAL A 484 4.41 11.20 0.27
N ARG A 485 5.09 10.13 -0.12
CA ARG A 485 4.67 8.75 0.14
C ARG A 485 5.05 8.33 1.56
N ALA A 486 4.40 7.29 2.09
CA ALA A 486 4.72 6.73 3.40
C ALA A 486 6.18 6.24 3.52
N ASP A 487 6.81 5.88 2.40
CA ASP A 487 8.24 5.54 2.32
C ASP A 487 9.16 6.77 2.19
N ARG A 488 8.62 7.99 2.34
CA ARG A 488 9.26 9.30 2.23
C ARG A 488 9.82 9.67 0.85
N THR A 489 9.54 8.87 -0.18
CA THR A 489 9.77 9.27 -1.57
C THR A 489 8.72 10.28 -2.03
N VAL A 490 9.05 11.13 -3.00
CA VAL A 490 8.10 12.08 -3.59
C VAL A 490 7.66 11.60 -4.96
N PHE A 491 6.34 11.55 -5.16
CA PHE A 491 5.74 11.20 -6.45
C PHE A 491 4.97 12.41 -6.97
N CYS A 492 5.25 12.79 -8.22
CA CYS A 492 4.61 13.93 -8.86
C CYS A 492 3.83 13.49 -10.10
N TRP A 493 2.80 14.27 -10.42
CA TRP A 493 1.96 14.11 -11.60
C TRP A 493 1.65 15.46 -12.24
N GLY A 494 1.07 15.39 -13.44
CA GLY A 494 0.79 16.55 -14.28
C GLY A 494 1.88 16.75 -15.31
N GLY A 495 1.46 16.88 -16.58
CA GLY A 495 2.36 16.95 -17.72
C GLY A 495 2.97 18.34 -17.88
N SER A 496 4.30 18.42 -17.93
CA SER A 496 5.03 19.63 -18.29
C SER A 496 6.41 19.28 -18.83
N THR A 497 6.91 20.08 -19.78
CA THR A 497 8.25 19.98 -20.36
C THR A 497 9.33 20.67 -19.50
N LEU A 498 8.96 21.24 -18.34
CA LEU A 498 9.82 22.05 -17.48
C LEU A 498 10.45 21.25 -16.32
N GLY A 499 10.59 19.93 -16.47
CA GLY A 499 11.21 19.07 -15.45
C GLY A 499 10.44 18.97 -14.13
N LEU A 500 9.14 19.34 -14.13
CA LEU A 500 8.35 19.44 -12.89
C LEU A 500 8.23 18.09 -12.16
N LEU A 501 8.39 16.96 -12.84
CA LEU A 501 8.32 15.64 -12.21
C LEU A 501 9.57 15.29 -11.38
N GLY A 502 10.67 16.04 -11.52
CA GLY A 502 11.90 15.79 -10.76
C GLY A 502 12.57 14.44 -11.06
N ASN A 503 12.20 13.78 -12.17
CA ASN A 503 12.68 12.44 -12.55
C ASN A 503 13.91 12.47 -13.49
N GLY A 504 14.57 13.63 -13.62
CA GLY A 504 15.71 13.82 -14.53
C GLY A 504 15.34 13.91 -16.02
N SER A 505 14.05 13.95 -16.36
CA SER A 505 13.56 14.05 -17.73
C SER A 505 12.72 15.32 -17.96
N THR A 506 12.86 15.91 -19.14
CA THR A 506 11.96 16.97 -19.67
C THR A 506 10.95 16.41 -20.67
N ALA A 507 10.97 15.09 -20.91
CA ALA A 507 10.00 14.42 -21.77
C ALA A 507 8.60 14.52 -21.18
N PHE A 508 7.60 14.67 -22.06
CA PHE A 508 6.20 14.79 -21.67
C PHE A 508 5.68 13.46 -21.12
N THR A 509 5.85 13.26 -19.81
CA THR A 509 5.34 12.13 -19.04
C THR A 509 4.29 12.63 -18.07
N SER A 510 3.32 11.78 -17.73
CA SER A 510 2.14 12.18 -16.94
C SER A 510 2.34 12.06 -15.42
N SER A 511 3.34 11.29 -14.98
CA SER A 511 3.72 11.09 -13.58
C SER A 511 5.11 10.48 -13.43
N GLY A 512 5.68 10.55 -12.22
CA GLY A 512 6.97 9.92 -11.90
C GLY A 512 7.43 10.18 -10.47
N VAL A 513 8.36 9.34 -10.00
CA VAL A 513 9.05 9.52 -8.71
C VAL A 513 10.21 10.50 -8.90
N VAL A 514 10.36 11.44 -7.96
CA VAL A 514 11.47 12.39 -7.91
C VAL A 514 12.76 11.63 -7.60
N VAL A 515 13.76 11.78 -8.47
CA VAL A 515 15.05 11.07 -8.33
C VAL A 515 15.88 11.73 -7.22
N GLY A 516 16.45 10.91 -6.35
CA GLY A 516 17.37 11.37 -5.30
C GLY A 516 16.71 11.93 -4.04
N LEU A 517 15.38 11.91 -3.95
CA LEU A 517 14.62 12.39 -2.79
C LEU A 517 13.87 11.23 -2.11
N THR A 518 14.45 10.69 -1.04
CA THR A 518 13.97 9.49 -0.33
C THR A 518 13.67 9.73 1.16
N ASP A 519 13.79 10.98 1.62
CA ASP A 519 13.63 11.39 3.01
C ASP A 519 12.79 12.67 3.14
N ALA A 520 11.88 12.91 2.20
CA ALA A 520 10.98 14.06 2.27
C ALA A 520 9.98 13.92 3.42
N VAL A 521 9.70 15.04 4.09
CA VAL A 521 8.68 15.15 5.14
C VAL A 521 7.60 16.17 4.77
N GLU A 522 7.87 17.04 3.81
CA GLU A 522 6.92 18.03 3.32
C GLU A 522 7.19 18.34 1.84
N VAL A 523 6.13 18.57 1.06
CA VAL A 523 6.16 19.04 -0.32
C VAL A 523 5.21 20.22 -0.50
N ARG A 524 5.59 21.18 -1.34
CA ARG A 524 4.79 22.33 -1.74
C ARG A 524 4.93 22.57 -3.24
N THR A 525 3.81 22.89 -3.87
CA THR A 525 3.71 23.28 -5.27
C THR A 525 3.57 24.79 -5.39
N GLY A 526 4.04 25.34 -6.50
CA GLY A 526 3.85 26.74 -6.88
C GLY A 526 3.81 26.85 -8.40
N PHE A 527 3.64 28.07 -8.94
CA PHE A 527 3.56 28.28 -10.38
C PHE A 527 4.82 27.76 -11.10
N GLN A 528 4.72 26.56 -11.68
CA GLN A 528 5.80 25.84 -12.37
C GLN A 528 7.05 25.55 -11.53
N ARG A 529 6.92 25.47 -10.20
CA ARG A 529 8.01 25.11 -9.28
C ARG A 529 7.51 24.19 -8.18
N ARG A 530 8.36 23.29 -7.72
CA ARG A 530 8.05 22.32 -6.66
C ARG A 530 9.20 22.30 -5.67
N CYS A 531 8.89 22.28 -4.39
CA CYS A 531 9.90 22.22 -3.34
C CYS A 531 9.53 21.15 -2.33
N ALA A 532 10.53 20.45 -1.82
CA ALA A 532 10.37 19.51 -0.73
C ALA A 532 11.33 19.82 0.41
N ARG A 533 10.85 19.67 1.65
CA ARG A 533 11.69 19.68 2.84
C ARG A 533 12.05 18.25 3.21
N ARG A 534 13.34 17.98 3.34
CA ARG A 534 13.89 16.71 3.81
C ARG A 534 13.78 16.61 5.33
N ALA A 535 13.86 15.39 5.86
CA ALA A 535 13.88 15.16 7.30
C ALA A 535 15.05 15.87 8.00
N THR A 536 16.13 16.15 7.27
CA THR A 536 17.28 16.94 7.72
C THR A 536 16.99 18.44 7.88
N GLY A 537 15.86 18.92 7.36
CA GLY A 537 15.50 20.34 7.27
C GLY A 537 15.97 21.03 5.98
N GLU A 538 16.80 20.36 5.16
CA GLU A 538 17.21 20.84 3.84
C GLU A 538 16.00 20.97 2.90
N VAL A 539 15.95 22.05 2.12
CA VAL A 539 14.90 22.29 1.12
C VAL A 539 15.49 22.10 -0.28
N VAL A 540 14.85 21.26 -1.08
CA VAL A 540 15.21 20.99 -2.47
C VAL A 540 14.06 21.48 -3.35
N CYS A 541 14.35 22.38 -4.28
CA CYS A 541 13.39 22.88 -5.25
C CYS A 541 13.77 22.46 -6.68
N TRP A 542 12.77 22.15 -7.51
CA TRP A 542 12.95 21.82 -8.91
C TRP A 542 11.81 22.38 -9.77
N GLY A 543 12.07 22.52 -11.07
CA GLY A 543 11.09 22.98 -12.05
C GLY A 543 11.62 24.11 -12.91
N ALA A 544 10.74 25.04 -13.28
CA ALA A 544 11.12 26.23 -14.04
C ALA A 544 12.00 27.16 -13.20
N ASP A 545 13.04 27.71 -13.82
CA ASP A 545 13.99 28.61 -13.15
C ASP A 545 14.28 29.90 -13.94
N ILE A 546 13.36 30.28 -14.83
CA ILE A 546 13.53 31.44 -15.71
C ILE A 546 13.63 32.79 -14.98
N PHE A 547 13.28 32.85 -13.69
CA PHE A 547 13.35 34.03 -12.83
C PHE A 547 14.18 33.79 -11.54
N GLY A 548 14.98 32.71 -11.47
CA GLY A 548 15.74 32.34 -10.27
C GLY A 548 14.86 31.84 -9.12
N GLN A 549 13.67 31.34 -9.44
CA GLN A 549 12.66 30.91 -8.46
C GLN A 549 13.02 29.62 -7.70
N LEU A 550 14.12 28.95 -8.07
CA LEU A 550 14.65 27.79 -7.34
C LEU A 550 15.59 28.19 -6.17
N GLY A 551 16.08 29.44 -6.15
CA GLY A 551 16.86 29.97 -5.04
C GLY A 551 18.27 29.37 -4.91
N ASP A 552 18.81 28.78 -5.97
CA ASP A 552 20.13 28.14 -6.03
C ASP A 552 21.28 29.09 -6.44
N ALA A 553 20.98 30.39 -6.56
CA ALA A 553 21.93 31.46 -6.91
C ALA A 553 22.64 31.29 -8.27
N ALA A 554 22.00 30.58 -9.23
CA ALA A 554 22.49 30.39 -10.60
C ALA A 554 22.37 31.63 -11.50
#